data_AF-A0A1U9W108-F1
#
_entry.id   AF-A0A1U9W108-F1
#
_cell.length_a   1.000
_cell.length_b   1.000
_cell.length_c   1.000
_cell.angle_alpha   90.00
_cell.angle_beta   90.00
_cell.angle_gamma   90.00
#
_symmetry.space_group_name_H-M   'P 1'
#
loop_
_entity.id
_entity.type
_entity.pdbx_description
1 polymer ?
#
loop_
_entity_poly.entity_id
_entity_poly.type
_entity_poly.pdbx_seq_one_letter_code
_entity_poly.pdbx_strand_id
1 'polypeptide(L)'
;AERKLLPALYHRQMEGQFTEPTRIIGASRASLSNDEYRQFASDALKEHLKSGEFNEAEVEKFTSRLYYVSVDAKSEQGWDDLKKLLDEGKDRTRAFYLAVGPAIFSDISEKIRDHKLITRSTRIVVEKPIGRDLASATELNDTIGKVFREE
;
A
#
# COMPACT_ATOMS: atom_id res chain seq x y z
N ALA A 1 -4.83 -1.07 -8.17
CA ALA A 1 -4.20 -2.21 -7.47
C ALA A 1 -4.64 -3.54 -8.09
N GLU A 2 -5.95 -3.77 -8.18
CA GLU A 2 -6.64 -4.89 -8.84
C GLU A 2 -5.87 -5.58 -9.97
N ARG A 3 -5.71 -4.93 -11.12
CA ARG A 3 -5.15 -5.54 -12.34
C ARG A 3 -3.69 -5.97 -12.28
N LYS A 4 -2.87 -5.38 -11.40
CA LYS A 4 -1.40 -5.56 -11.45
C LYS A 4 -0.78 -5.85 -10.09
N LEU A 5 -1.09 -5.03 -9.08
CA LEU A 5 -0.41 -5.11 -7.79
C LEU A 5 -0.81 -6.37 -7.01
N LEU A 6 -2.10 -6.69 -6.97
CA LEU A 6 -2.57 -7.90 -6.29
C LEU A 6 -2.04 -9.19 -6.95
N PRO A 7 -2.16 -9.38 -8.29
CA PRO A 7 -1.51 -10.50 -8.98
C PRO A 7 0.00 -10.56 -8.75
N ALA A 8 0.71 -9.42 -8.84
CA ALA A 8 2.15 -9.40 -8.62
C ALA A 8 2.53 -9.85 -7.20
N LEU A 9 1.86 -9.34 -6.16
CA LEU A 9 2.09 -9.76 -4.78
C LEU A 9 1.73 -11.23 -4.55
N TYR A 10 0.67 -11.73 -5.17
CA TYR A 10 0.36 -13.16 -5.15
C TYR A 10 1.48 -14.00 -5.77
N HIS A 11 2.02 -13.62 -6.93
CA HIS A 11 3.17 -14.31 -7.52
C HIS A 11 4.40 -14.28 -6.59
N ARG A 12 4.65 -13.18 -5.89
CA ARG A 12 5.72 -13.12 -4.87
C ARG A 12 5.49 -14.12 -3.73
N GLN A 13 4.23 -14.36 -3.32
CA GLN A 13 3.91 -15.43 -2.36
C GLN A 13 4.23 -16.81 -2.94
N MET A 14 3.78 -17.08 -4.18
CA MET A 14 4.03 -18.37 -4.84
C MET A 14 5.53 -18.68 -5.00
N GLU A 15 6.35 -17.64 -5.16
CA GLU A 15 7.82 -17.73 -5.21
C GLU A 15 8.48 -17.79 -3.82
N GLY A 16 7.72 -17.75 -2.73
CA GLY A 16 8.25 -17.81 -1.36
C GLY A 16 8.98 -16.53 -0.93
N GLN A 17 8.72 -15.39 -1.55
CA GLN A 17 9.44 -14.13 -1.32
C GLN A 17 8.86 -13.26 -0.19
N PHE A 18 7.88 -13.78 0.56
CA PHE A 18 7.43 -13.14 1.80
C PHE A 18 8.11 -13.77 3.02
N THR A 19 8.52 -12.92 3.96
CA THR A 19 8.93 -13.36 5.29
C THR A 19 7.73 -13.39 6.23
N GLU A 20 7.57 -14.44 7.02
CA GLU A 20 6.52 -14.46 8.04
C GLU A 20 6.96 -13.74 9.32
N PRO A 21 6.11 -12.89 9.94
CA PRO A 21 4.76 -12.52 9.51
C PRO A 21 4.72 -11.31 8.54
N THR A 22 4.09 -11.45 7.38
CA THR A 22 3.80 -10.34 6.45
C THR A 22 2.33 -9.93 6.49
N ARG A 23 2.06 -8.62 6.38
CA ARG A 23 0.72 -8.05 6.19
C ARG A 23 0.70 -7.15 4.97
N ILE A 24 -0.41 -7.14 4.25
CA ILE A 24 -0.65 -6.21 3.14
C ILE A 24 -1.90 -5.43 3.52
N ILE A 25 -1.78 -4.10 3.56
CA ILE A 25 -2.86 -3.22 4.02
C ILE A 25 -3.32 -2.39 2.83
N GLY A 26 -4.54 -2.64 2.36
CA GLY A 26 -5.22 -1.76 1.43
C GLY A 26 -5.67 -0.49 2.15
N ALA A 27 -5.35 0.67 1.58
CA ALA A 27 -5.81 1.95 2.09
C ALA A 27 -6.40 2.78 0.95
N SER A 28 -7.69 3.09 1.01
CA SER A 28 -8.33 3.99 0.05
C SER A 28 -9.58 4.62 0.65
N ARG A 29 -10.19 5.57 -0.05
CA ARG A 29 -11.40 6.28 0.41
C ARG A 29 -12.66 5.43 0.43
N ALA A 30 -12.63 4.24 -0.18
CA ALA A 30 -13.81 3.38 -0.19
C ALA A 30 -14.09 2.87 1.23
N SER A 31 -15.36 2.70 1.57
CA SER A 31 -15.75 2.09 2.83
C SER A 31 -15.93 0.60 2.60
N LEU A 32 -14.85 -0.16 2.83
CA LEU A 32 -14.86 -1.62 2.78
C LEU A 32 -14.44 -2.17 4.14
N SER A 33 -15.02 -3.30 4.51
CA SER A 33 -14.52 -4.17 5.58
C SER A 33 -13.32 -5.00 5.09
N ASN A 34 -12.62 -5.63 6.03
CA ASN A 34 -11.56 -6.58 5.70
C ASN A 34 -12.07 -7.72 4.80
N ASP A 35 -13.27 -8.25 5.08
CA ASP A 35 -13.82 -9.39 4.35
C ASP A 35 -14.24 -8.99 2.93
N GLU A 36 -14.84 -7.80 2.76
CA GLU A 36 -15.13 -7.26 1.43
C GLU A 36 -13.84 -7.02 0.63
N TYR A 37 -12.79 -6.51 1.26
CA TYR A 37 -11.51 -6.31 0.57
C TYR A 37 -10.82 -7.63 0.20
N ARG A 38 -10.91 -8.65 1.06
CA ARG A 38 -10.41 -10.00 0.76
C ARG A 38 -11.16 -10.65 -0.38
N GLN A 39 -12.49 -10.50 -0.41
CA GLN A 39 -13.32 -10.98 -1.50
C GLN A 39 -12.95 -10.26 -2.81
N PHE A 40 -12.85 -8.93 -2.78
CA PHE A 40 -12.37 -8.13 -3.91
C PHE A 40 -11.01 -8.60 -4.42
N ALA A 41 -10.07 -8.90 -3.53
CA ALA A 41 -8.76 -9.40 -3.93
C ALA A 41 -8.81 -10.81 -4.52
N SER A 42 -9.63 -11.70 -3.96
CA SER A 42 -9.85 -13.05 -4.52
C SER A 42 -10.43 -12.96 -5.94
N ASP A 43 -11.42 -12.11 -6.15
CA ASP A 43 -12.04 -11.92 -7.46
C ASP A 43 -11.08 -11.29 -8.47
N ALA A 44 -10.28 -10.30 -8.05
CA ALA A 44 -9.21 -9.72 -8.87
C ALA A 44 -8.17 -10.76 -9.31
N LEU A 45 -7.82 -11.71 -8.42
CA LEU A 45 -6.90 -12.80 -8.76
C LEU A 45 -7.54 -13.79 -9.74
N LYS A 46 -8.81 -14.14 -9.56
CA LYS A 46 -9.55 -14.99 -10.52
C LYS A 46 -9.58 -14.38 -11.92
N GLU A 47 -9.79 -13.07 -12.00
CA GLU A 47 -9.90 -12.36 -13.29
C GLU A 47 -8.56 -12.16 -13.99
N HIS A 48 -7.50 -11.87 -13.24
CA HIS A 48 -6.25 -11.36 -13.82
C HIS A 48 -5.08 -12.34 -13.81
N LEU A 49 -5.17 -13.45 -13.07
CA LEU A 49 -4.20 -14.53 -13.18
C LEU A 49 -4.37 -15.29 -14.50
N LYS A 50 -3.26 -15.83 -15.03
CA LYS A 50 -3.32 -16.67 -16.23
C LYS A 50 -3.94 -18.03 -15.89
N SER A 51 -4.41 -18.71 -16.93
CA SER A 51 -4.92 -20.08 -16.79
C SER A 51 -3.88 -20.98 -16.13
N GLY A 52 -4.29 -21.68 -15.06
CA GLY A 52 -3.44 -22.58 -14.27
C GLY A 52 -2.68 -21.93 -13.12
N GLU A 53 -2.71 -20.61 -12.96
CA GLU A 53 -2.03 -19.92 -11.85
C GLU A 53 -2.91 -19.76 -10.59
N PHE A 54 -4.23 -19.86 -10.75
CA PHE A 54 -5.17 -19.76 -9.63
C PHE A 54 -5.19 -21.05 -8.81
N ASN A 55 -4.78 -20.96 -7.55
CA ASN A 55 -4.85 -22.05 -6.58
C ASN A 55 -5.64 -21.58 -5.35
N GLU A 56 -6.74 -22.27 -5.04
CA GLU A 56 -7.68 -21.84 -4.00
C GLU A 56 -7.03 -21.74 -2.61
N ALA A 57 -6.21 -22.72 -2.22
CA ALA A 57 -5.52 -22.73 -0.92
C ALA A 57 -4.47 -21.61 -0.80
N GLU A 58 -3.73 -21.34 -1.88
CA GLU A 58 -2.74 -20.24 -1.88
C GLU A 58 -3.41 -18.86 -1.93
N VAL A 59 -4.57 -18.74 -2.59
CA VAL A 59 -5.38 -17.52 -2.58
C VAL A 59 -5.97 -17.28 -1.20
N GLU A 60 -6.49 -18.30 -0.51
CA GLU A 60 -6.94 -18.19 0.88
C GLU A 60 -5.80 -17.73 1.81
N LYS A 61 -4.63 -18.37 1.69
CA LYS A 61 -3.42 -17.96 2.42
C LYS A 61 -3.00 -16.52 2.13
N PHE A 62 -3.05 -16.10 0.86
CA PHE A 62 -2.71 -14.74 0.46
C PHE A 62 -3.70 -13.73 1.03
N THR A 63 -4.99 -13.97 0.85
CA THR A 63 -6.07 -13.10 1.32
C THR A 63 -6.11 -12.99 2.85
N SER A 64 -5.72 -14.03 3.59
CA SER A 64 -5.61 -13.98 5.06
C SER A 64 -4.65 -12.89 5.58
N ARG A 65 -3.67 -12.49 4.77
CA ARG A 65 -2.68 -11.42 5.08
C ARG A 65 -3.21 -10.02 4.77
N LEU A 66 -4.33 -9.95 4.05
CA LEU A 66 -4.93 -8.69 3.63
C LEU A 66 -5.73 -8.10 4.78
N TYR A 67 -5.46 -6.82 5.01
CA TYR A 67 -6.24 -5.93 5.84
C TYR A 67 -6.64 -4.73 5.00
N TYR A 68 -7.66 -4.01 5.45
CA TYR A 68 -8.16 -2.82 4.80
C TYR A 68 -8.45 -1.74 5.84
N VAL A 69 -8.10 -0.50 5.49
CA VAL A 69 -8.47 0.69 6.26
C VAL A 69 -9.00 1.74 5.29
N SER A 70 -10.19 2.27 5.56
CA SER A 70 -10.70 3.40 4.79
C SER A 70 -9.93 4.66 5.19
N VAL A 71 -9.13 5.21 4.27
CA VAL A 71 -8.27 6.37 4.52
C VAL A 71 -8.51 7.41 3.43
N ASP A 72 -8.77 8.64 3.86
CA ASP A 72 -8.81 9.80 2.98
C ASP A 72 -7.57 10.67 3.20
N ALA A 73 -6.74 10.77 2.17
CA ALA A 73 -5.50 11.54 2.25
C ALA A 73 -5.73 13.05 2.42
N LYS A 74 -6.92 13.56 2.05
CA LYS A 74 -7.25 15.00 2.17
C LYS A 74 -7.91 15.37 3.49
N SER A 75 -8.13 14.41 4.38
CA SER A 75 -8.73 14.64 5.70
C SER A 75 -8.03 13.81 6.78
N GLU A 76 -8.49 13.89 8.02
CA GLU A 76 -7.98 13.05 9.12
C GLU A 76 -8.60 11.64 9.15
N GLN A 77 -9.54 11.36 8.26
CA GLN A 77 -10.31 10.11 8.30
C GLN A 77 -9.42 8.89 8.07
N GLY A 78 -9.47 7.95 9.03
CA GLY A 78 -8.85 6.63 8.95
C GLY A 78 -7.37 6.56 9.30
N TRP A 79 -6.70 7.70 9.52
CA TRP A 79 -5.27 7.71 9.80
C TRP A 79 -4.93 7.13 11.18
N ASP A 80 -5.76 7.36 12.20
CA ASP A 80 -5.60 6.76 13.52
C ASP A 80 -5.79 5.23 13.50
N ASP A 81 -6.75 4.74 12.70
CA ASP A 81 -6.98 3.30 12.51
C ASP A 81 -5.81 2.64 11.79
N LEU A 82 -5.30 3.29 10.74
CA LEU A 82 -4.09 2.84 10.03
C LEU A 82 -2.89 2.82 10.97
N LYS A 83 -2.72 3.86 11.80
CA LYS A 83 -1.66 3.94 12.80
C LYS A 83 -1.73 2.77 13.77
N LYS A 84 -2.90 2.53 14.36
CA LYS A 84 -3.13 1.44 15.30
C LYS A 84 -2.72 0.10 14.70
N LEU A 85 -3.17 -0.18 13.47
CA LEU A 85 -2.83 -1.42 12.77
C LEU A 85 -1.32 -1.53 12.50
N LEU A 86 -0.66 -0.44 12.10
CA LEU A 86 0.79 -0.43 11.88
C LEU A 86 1.60 -0.60 13.18
N ASP A 87 1.10 -0.10 14.31
CA ASP A 87 1.79 -0.15 15.60
C ASP A 87 1.72 -1.54 16.27
N GLU A 88 0.74 -2.38 15.94
CA GLU A 88 0.74 -3.82 16.28
C GLU A 88 1.98 -4.57 15.74
N GLY A 89 2.62 -4.00 14.71
CA GLY A 89 3.86 -4.50 14.12
C GLY A 89 4.92 -3.41 14.00
N LYS A 90 5.12 -2.60 15.05
CA LYS A 90 6.00 -1.42 15.05
C LYS A 90 7.43 -1.66 14.55
N ASP A 91 7.97 -2.87 14.76
CA ASP A 91 9.35 -3.22 14.41
C ASP A 91 9.46 -3.81 12.99
N ARG A 92 8.33 -3.98 12.28
CA ARG A 92 8.33 -4.48 10.90
C ARG A 92 8.75 -3.38 9.93
N THR A 93 9.46 -3.77 8.87
CA THR A 93 9.69 -2.89 7.72
C THR A 93 8.35 -2.44 7.12
N ARG A 94 8.19 -1.14 6.90
CA ARG A 94 6.96 -0.53 6.37
C ARG A 94 7.24 -0.02 4.96
N ALA A 95 6.63 -0.61 3.94
CA ALA A 95 6.70 -0.11 2.56
C ALA A 95 5.35 0.53 2.18
N PHE A 96 5.32 1.85 2.06
CA PHE A 96 4.15 2.58 1.55
C PHE A 96 4.20 2.63 0.03
N TYR A 97 3.33 1.87 -0.65
CA TYR A 97 3.22 1.90 -2.10
C TYR A 97 2.10 2.83 -2.53
N LEU A 98 2.45 3.99 -3.08
CA LEU A 98 1.48 5.01 -3.50
C LEU A 98 0.98 4.73 -4.92
N ALA A 99 0.06 3.76 -5.03
CA ALA A 99 -0.66 3.46 -6.28
C ALA A 99 -1.81 4.46 -6.52
N VAL A 100 -1.51 5.76 -6.43
CA VAL A 100 -2.46 6.88 -6.57
C VAL A 100 -1.92 7.94 -7.54
N GLY A 101 -2.77 8.90 -7.94
CA GLY A 101 -2.32 9.99 -8.80
C GLY A 101 -1.34 10.95 -8.09
N PRO A 102 -0.42 11.60 -8.83
CA PRO A 102 0.64 12.43 -8.23
C PRO A 102 0.11 13.63 -7.43
N ALA A 103 -1.09 14.12 -7.75
CA ALA A 103 -1.72 15.26 -7.10
C ALA A 103 -2.04 15.06 -5.60
N ILE A 104 -1.94 13.82 -5.09
CA ILE A 104 -2.22 13.50 -3.67
C ILE A 104 -0.98 12.99 -2.93
N PHE A 105 0.19 12.94 -3.58
CA PHE A 105 1.41 12.44 -2.96
C PHE A 105 1.87 13.32 -1.80
N SER A 106 1.79 14.65 -1.95
CA SER A 106 2.12 15.59 -0.89
C SER A 106 1.20 15.42 0.32
N ASP A 107 -0.12 15.38 0.08
CA ASP A 107 -1.13 15.15 1.13
C ASP A 107 -0.83 13.86 1.92
N ILE A 108 -0.60 12.74 1.22
CA ILE A 108 -0.28 11.45 1.86
C ILE A 108 1.02 11.55 2.67
N SER A 109 2.07 12.15 2.10
CA SER A 109 3.38 12.23 2.76
C SER A 109 3.29 13.05 4.05
N GLU A 110 2.60 14.19 4.01
CA GLU A 110 2.36 15.01 5.20
C GLU A 110 1.56 14.25 6.26
N LYS A 111 0.50 13.53 5.89
CA LYS A 111 -0.27 12.72 6.84
C LYS A 111 0.56 11.61 7.46
N ILE A 112 1.39 10.90 6.68
CA ILE A 112 2.30 9.88 7.22
C ILE A 112 3.24 10.48 8.27
N ARG A 113 3.78 11.69 8.02
CA ARG A 113 4.62 12.42 8.98
C ARG A 113 3.83 12.80 10.24
N ASP A 114 2.69 13.45 10.06
CA ASP A 114 1.93 14.07 11.16
C ASP A 114 1.37 12.99 12.11
N HIS A 115 0.97 11.84 11.56
CA HIS A 115 0.56 10.64 12.31
C HIS A 115 1.74 9.80 12.84
N LYS A 116 2.98 10.26 12.67
CA LYS A 116 4.21 9.62 13.16
C LYS A 116 4.34 8.16 12.70
N LEU A 117 4.03 7.90 11.43
CA LEU A 117 4.07 6.56 10.84
C LEU A 117 5.45 6.17 10.29
N ILE A 118 6.40 7.11 10.31
CA ILE A 118 7.77 6.94 9.83
C ILE A 118 8.64 6.32 10.93
N THR A 119 9.29 5.22 10.58
CA THR A 119 10.30 4.51 11.38
C THR A 119 11.60 4.46 10.59
N ARG A 120 12.70 3.97 11.22
CA ARG A 120 13.97 3.74 10.50
C ARG A 120 13.82 2.79 9.31
N SER A 121 12.90 1.83 9.40
CA SER A 121 12.64 0.82 8.38
C SER A 121 11.41 1.16 7.53
N THR A 122 11.04 2.43 7.45
CA THR A 122 9.99 2.90 6.54
C THR A 122 10.59 3.23 5.17
N ARG A 123 9.90 2.81 4.11
CA ARG A 123 10.22 3.08 2.71
C ARG A 123 8.95 3.56 2.02
N ILE A 124 9.10 4.48 1.06
CA ILE A 124 8.01 4.93 0.19
C ILE A 124 8.34 4.56 -1.25
N VAL A 125 7.34 4.05 -1.97
CA VAL A 125 7.40 3.76 -3.39
C VAL A 125 6.34 4.61 -4.07
N VAL A 126 6.79 5.49 -4.96
CA VAL A 126 5.91 6.39 -5.73
C VAL A 126 5.91 5.97 -7.19
N GLU A 127 4.72 5.91 -7.78
CA GLU A 127 4.55 5.63 -9.20
C GLU A 127 4.81 6.87 -10.05
N LYS A 128 5.35 6.67 -11.26
CA LYS A 128 5.51 7.75 -12.24
C LYS A 128 4.12 8.23 -12.72
N PRO A 129 3.94 9.51 -13.07
CA PRO A 129 4.97 10.53 -13.30
C PRO A 129 5.36 11.35 -12.07
N ILE A 130 6.66 11.64 -11.96
CA ILE A 130 7.24 12.54 -10.94
C ILE A 130 7.23 13.95 -11.56
N GLY A 131 6.07 14.60 -11.57
CA GLY A 131 5.87 15.90 -12.23
C GLY A 131 5.62 15.81 -13.74
N ARG A 132 5.22 16.94 -14.33
CA ARG A 132 4.93 17.10 -15.77
C ARG A 132 6.04 17.85 -16.51
N ASP A 133 6.90 18.53 -15.76
CA ASP A 133 8.06 19.30 -16.18
C ASP A 133 9.11 19.28 -15.06
N LEU A 134 10.29 19.86 -15.31
CA LEU A 134 11.37 19.91 -14.34
C LEU A 134 10.95 20.58 -13.02
N ALA A 135 10.20 21.68 -13.11
CA ALA A 135 9.80 22.46 -11.93
C ALA A 135 8.88 21.65 -11.01
N SER A 136 7.83 21.03 -11.56
CA SER A 136 6.89 20.18 -10.82
C SER A 136 7.54 18.88 -10.33
N ALA A 137 8.53 18.36 -11.04
CA ALA A 137 9.33 17.22 -10.58
C ALA A 137 10.17 17.58 -9.35
N THR A 138 10.87 18.71 -9.40
CA THR A 138 11.68 19.21 -8.28
C THR A 138 10.80 19.52 -7.06
N GLU A 139 9.67 20.20 -7.24
CA GLU A 139 8.75 20.52 -6.13
C GLU A 139 8.22 19.26 -5.44
N LEU A 140 7.85 18.24 -6.23
CA LEU A 140 7.38 16.97 -5.71
C LEU A 140 8.51 16.22 -4.98
N ASN A 141 9.72 16.21 -5.53
CA ASN A 141 10.88 15.60 -4.89
C ASN A 141 11.23 16.30 -3.57
N ASP A 142 11.25 17.62 -3.55
CA ASP A 142 11.54 18.41 -2.35
C ASP A 142 10.49 18.17 -1.27
N THR A 143 9.22 18.04 -1.65
CA THR A 143 8.13 17.77 -0.70
C THR A 143 8.23 16.38 -0.09
N ILE A 144 8.51 15.36 -0.91
CA ILE A 144 8.74 14.00 -0.43
C ILE A 144 10.03 13.96 0.40
N GLY A 145 11.09 14.62 -0.04
CA GLY A 145 12.40 14.70 0.62
C GLY A 145 12.37 15.37 2.00
N LYS A 146 11.43 16.30 2.23
CA LYS A 146 11.17 16.87 3.57
C LYS A 146 10.62 15.84 4.55
N VAL A 147 9.95 14.80 4.05
CA VAL A 147 9.27 13.79 4.87
C VAL A 147 10.12 12.51 4.97
N PHE A 148 10.64 12.04 3.85
CA PHE A 148 11.46 10.84 3.73
C PHE A 148 12.86 11.25 3.27
N ARG A 149 13.88 10.87 4.03
CA ARG A 149 15.27 11.09 3.60
C ARG A 149 15.60 10.12 2.46
N GLU A 150 16.21 10.62 1.40
CA GLU A 150 16.83 9.78 0.37
C GLU A 150 18.05 9.07 0.99
N GLU A 151 18.07 7.74 0.92
CA GLU A 151 19.21 6.88 1.27
C GLU A 151 19.77 6.22 0.01
#